data_AF-A0A345BT82-F1
#
_entry.id   AF-A0A345BT82-F1
#
_cell.length_a   1.000
_cell.length_b   1.000
_cell.length_c   1.000
_cell.angle_alpha   90.00
_cell.angle_beta   90.00
_cell.angle_gamma   90.00
#
_symmetry.space_group_name_H-M   'P 1'
#
loop_
_entity.id
_entity.type
_entity.pdbx_description
1 polymer ?
#
loop_
_entity_poly.entity_id
_entity_poly.type
_entity_poly.pdbx_seq_one_letter_code
_entity_poly.pdbx_strand_id
1 'polypeptide(L)'
;HCQLVTLISRDELNVRCESEVFHACVEWVQYDRENRRPYVQALLQAVRCHSLTPLFLQRQLERFDWDAQSKDYLSQIFQDLTLHKPTKVTPLRTPKVPQLIYTAGGYFRQSLSYLEAFEPCSGAWLRLADLQVPRSGLAACVISGLLYAVGGRNNAPDGNMDSNMLD
;
A
#
# COMPACT_ATOMS: atom_id res chain seq x y z
N HIS A 1 25.55 -0.15 -17.31
CA HIS A 1 25.29 -0.23 -15.85
C HIS A 1 24.01 0.56 -15.58
N CYS A 2 22.90 -0.09 -15.22
CA CYS A 2 21.61 0.60 -15.04
C CYS A 2 21.41 0.97 -13.57
N GLN A 3 21.68 2.23 -13.20
CA GLN A 3 21.48 2.73 -11.83
C GLN A 3 20.04 2.54 -11.34
N LEU A 4 19.07 2.57 -12.25
CA LEU A 4 17.65 2.39 -11.96
C LEU A 4 17.35 0.99 -11.40
N VAL A 5 17.94 -0.07 -11.97
CA VAL A 5 17.77 -1.45 -11.46
C VAL A 5 18.28 -1.52 -10.01
N THR A 6 19.45 -0.97 -9.75
CA THR A 6 20.03 -0.93 -8.39
C THR A 6 19.15 -0.16 -7.41
N LEU A 7 18.48 0.90 -7.85
CA LEU A 7 17.56 1.67 -7.00
C LEU A 7 16.27 0.88 -6.69
N ILE A 8 15.67 0.25 -7.71
CA ILE A 8 14.43 -0.52 -7.58
C ILE A 8 14.63 -1.79 -6.76
N SER A 9 15.83 -2.38 -6.76
CA SER A 9 16.13 -3.56 -5.95
C SER A 9 16.23 -3.27 -4.44
N ARG A 10 16.24 -2.00 -4.00
CA ARG A 10 16.39 -1.66 -2.57
C ARG A 10 15.09 -1.84 -1.81
N ASP A 11 15.12 -2.61 -0.73
CA ASP A 11 13.94 -2.84 0.11
C ASP A 11 13.41 -1.55 0.78
N GLU A 12 14.29 -0.57 0.97
CA GLU A 12 14.04 0.70 1.67
C GLU A 12 13.28 1.75 0.83
N LEU A 13 12.90 1.41 -0.39
CA LEU A 13 12.21 2.33 -1.30
C LEU A 13 10.85 2.75 -0.71
N ASN A 14 10.65 4.06 -0.53
CA ASN A 14 9.42 4.63 0.00
C ASN A 14 8.33 4.75 -1.08
N VAL A 15 7.59 3.67 -1.29
CA VAL A 15 6.48 3.56 -2.25
C VAL A 15 5.26 2.99 -1.57
N ARG A 16 4.06 3.35 -2.04
CA ARG A 16 2.81 2.86 -1.45
C ARG A 16 2.53 1.41 -1.83
N CYS A 17 2.91 1.05 -3.06
CA CYS A 17 2.71 -0.28 -3.61
C CYS A 17 3.65 -0.54 -4.80
N GLU A 18 3.88 -1.81 -5.14
CA GLU A 18 4.77 -2.19 -6.25
C GLU A 18 4.21 -1.78 -7.63
N SER A 19 2.91 -1.50 -7.75
CA SER A 19 2.35 -1.01 -9.02
C SER A 19 2.89 0.37 -9.41
N GLU A 20 3.21 1.23 -8.43
CA GLU A 20 3.87 2.52 -8.70
C GLU A 20 5.28 2.30 -9.27
N VAL A 21 6.04 1.37 -8.69
CA VAL A 21 7.38 1.01 -9.16
C VAL A 21 7.30 0.44 -10.57
N PHE A 22 6.37 -0.47 -10.82
CA PHE A 22 6.14 -1.06 -12.14
C PHE A 22 5.82 0.02 -13.18
N HIS A 23 4.87 0.92 -12.88
CA HIS A 23 4.51 2.03 -13.78
C HIS A 23 5.71 2.91 -14.09
N ALA A 24 6.48 3.31 -13.08
CA ALA A 24 7.68 4.12 -13.27
C ALA A 24 8.72 3.43 -14.17
N CYS A 25 8.91 2.10 -14.01
CA CYS A 25 9.79 1.33 -14.89
C CYS A 25 9.33 1.35 -16.34
N VAL A 26 8.02 1.13 -16.55
CA VAL A 26 7.43 1.08 -17.89
C VAL A 26 7.49 2.44 -18.57
N GLU A 27 7.14 3.52 -17.87
CA GLU A 27 7.26 4.89 -18.39
C GLU A 27 8.70 5.23 -18.75
N TRP A 28 9.65 4.83 -17.89
CA TRP A 28 11.08 5.01 -18.17
C TRP A 28 11.51 4.26 -19.44
N VAL A 29 11.06 3.03 -19.66
CA VAL A 29 11.36 2.29 -20.91
C VAL A 29 10.71 2.95 -22.12
N GLN A 30 9.46 3.41 -21.98
CA GLN A 30 8.71 4.01 -23.08
C GLN A 30 9.28 5.33 -23.58
N TYR A 31 9.91 6.11 -22.69
CA TYR A 31 10.55 7.36 -23.05
C TYR A 31 11.70 7.17 -24.07
N ASP A 32 12.43 6.05 -24.03
CA ASP A 32 13.54 5.75 -24.94
C ASP A 32 13.61 4.24 -25.21
N ARG A 33 12.72 3.78 -26.08
CA ARG A 33 12.48 2.35 -26.32
C ARG A 33 13.71 1.64 -26.87
N GLU A 34 14.41 2.26 -27.82
CA GLU A 34 15.53 1.63 -28.53
C GLU A 34 16.68 1.29 -27.57
N ASN A 35 17.08 2.24 -26.71
CA ASN A 35 18.23 2.04 -25.81
C ASN A 35 17.85 1.31 -24.51
N ARG A 36 16.57 1.35 -24.10
CA ARG A 36 16.12 0.84 -22.79
C ARG A 36 15.49 -0.55 -22.84
N ARG A 37 15.08 -1.03 -24.02
CA ARG A 37 14.51 -2.38 -24.20
C ARG A 37 15.36 -3.52 -23.61
N PRO A 38 16.71 -3.53 -23.72
CA PRO A 38 17.52 -4.60 -23.14
C PRO A 38 17.44 -4.69 -21.61
N TYR A 39 17.04 -3.61 -20.93
CA TYR A 39 16.94 -3.56 -19.47
C TYR A 39 15.57 -3.98 -18.93
N VAL A 40 14.56 -4.17 -19.78
CA VAL A 40 13.18 -4.50 -19.37
C VAL A 40 13.15 -5.75 -18.50
N GLN A 41 13.81 -6.82 -18.94
CA GLN A 41 13.83 -8.08 -18.18
C GLN A 41 14.48 -7.90 -16.80
N ALA A 42 15.57 -7.15 -16.72
CA ALA A 42 16.24 -6.87 -15.45
C ALA A 42 15.38 -6.00 -14.53
N LEU A 43 14.62 -5.04 -15.09
CA LEU A 43 13.67 -4.22 -14.34
C LEU A 43 12.51 -5.07 -13.80
N LEU A 44 11.91 -5.93 -14.62
CA LEU A 44 10.80 -6.80 -14.22
C LEU A 44 11.21 -7.80 -13.13
N GLN A 45 12.46 -8.27 -13.14
CA GLN A 45 13.01 -9.12 -12.08
C GLN A 45 13.30 -8.35 -10.80
N ALA A 46 13.64 -7.06 -10.89
CA ALA A 46 13.86 -6.19 -9.74
C ALA A 46 12.55 -5.70 -9.13
N VAL A 47 11.50 -5.52 -9.94
CA VAL A 47 10.14 -5.25 -9.46
C VAL A 47 9.59 -6.51 -8.81
N ARG A 48 8.97 -6.38 -7.63
CA ARG A 48 8.39 -7.54 -6.93
C ARG A 48 7.03 -7.88 -7.53
N CYS A 49 7.05 -8.42 -8.75
CA CYS A 49 5.84 -8.68 -9.54
C CYS A 49 4.85 -9.64 -8.86
N HIS A 50 5.32 -10.50 -7.94
CA HIS A 50 4.46 -11.36 -7.12
C HIS A 50 3.64 -10.61 -6.06
N SER A 51 3.96 -9.35 -5.77
CA SER A 51 3.19 -8.47 -4.91
C SER A 51 2.15 -7.63 -5.68
N LEU A 52 2.07 -7.80 -7.01
CA LEU A 52 1.05 -7.18 -7.85
C LEU A 52 -0.22 -8.03 -7.87
N THR A 53 -1.35 -7.42 -8.26
CA THR A 53 -2.61 -8.17 -8.41
C THR A 53 -2.69 -8.84 -9.78
N PRO A 54 -3.33 -10.02 -9.92
CA PRO A 54 -3.52 -10.67 -11.21
C PRO A 54 -4.20 -9.76 -12.25
N LEU A 55 -5.23 -9.02 -11.83
CA LEU A 55 -5.95 -8.08 -12.68
C LEU A 55 -5.05 -6.95 -13.21
N PHE A 56 -4.13 -6.46 -12.38
CA PHE A 56 -3.16 -5.47 -12.80
C PHE A 56 -2.24 -6.05 -13.88
N LEU A 57 -1.64 -7.23 -13.64
CA LEU A 57 -0.75 -7.89 -14.58
C LEU A 57 -1.42 -8.17 -15.93
N GLN A 58 -2.67 -8.66 -15.91
CA GLN A 58 -3.45 -8.89 -17.13
C GLN A 58 -3.58 -7.61 -17.97
N ARG A 59 -3.96 -6.49 -17.33
CA ARG A 59 -4.10 -5.20 -18.03
C ARG A 59 -2.77 -4.72 -18.63
N GLN A 60 -1.65 -4.92 -17.93
CA GLN A 60 -0.34 -4.52 -18.45
C GLN A 60 0.14 -5.41 -19.62
N LEU A 61 -0.17 -6.71 -19.57
CA LEU A 61 0.11 -7.66 -20.65
C LEU A 61 -0.66 -7.33 -21.95
N GLU A 62 -1.88 -6.81 -21.84
CA GLU A 62 -2.71 -6.39 -22.97
C GLU A 62 -2.31 -5.00 -23.51
N ARG A 63 -1.84 -4.11 -22.64
CA ARG A 63 -1.59 -2.70 -22.99
C ARG A 63 -0.28 -2.47 -23.73
N PHE A 64 0.75 -3.29 -23.48
CA PHE A 64 2.10 -3.05 -23.99
C PHE A 64 2.61 -4.19 -24.86
N ASP A 65 3.43 -3.81 -25.86
CA ASP A 65 4.13 -4.76 -26.71
C ASP A 65 5.42 -5.22 -26.01
N TRP A 66 5.33 -6.36 -25.33
CA TRP A 66 6.44 -6.97 -24.61
C TRP A 66 7.25 -7.88 -25.54
N ASP A 67 8.55 -7.99 -25.29
CA ASP A 67 9.33 -9.08 -25.85
C ASP A 67 8.85 -10.44 -25.31
N ALA A 68 9.11 -11.51 -26.07
CA ALA A 68 8.64 -12.85 -25.72
C ALA A 68 9.07 -13.28 -24.31
N GLN A 69 10.32 -12.99 -23.93
CA GLN A 69 10.86 -13.36 -22.62
C GLN A 69 10.14 -12.64 -21.47
N SER A 70 9.95 -11.33 -21.57
CA SER A 70 9.21 -10.55 -20.56
C SER A 70 7.74 -10.97 -20.47
N LYS A 71 7.12 -11.26 -21.61
CA LYS A 71 5.72 -11.70 -21.67
C LYS A 71 5.51 -13.04 -20.98
N ASP A 72 6.40 -14.00 -21.24
CA ASP A 72 6.36 -15.32 -20.62
C ASP A 72 6.57 -15.21 -19.10
N TYR A 73 7.51 -14.36 -18.67
CA TYR A 73 7.76 -14.10 -17.26
C TYR A 73 6.52 -13.55 -16.52
N LEU A 74 5.89 -12.51 -17.07
CA LEU A 74 4.69 -11.91 -16.47
C LEU A 74 3.48 -12.86 -16.52
N SER A 75 3.35 -13.65 -17.59
CA SER A 75 2.28 -14.65 -17.73
C SER A 75 2.42 -15.78 -16.72
N GLN A 76 3.65 -16.22 -16.45
CA GLN A 76 3.94 -17.21 -15.40
C GLN A 76 3.52 -16.69 -14.02
N ILE A 77 3.90 -15.45 -13.68
CA ILE A 77 3.53 -14.84 -12.40
C ILE A 77 2.01 -14.68 -12.30
N PHE A 78 1.36 -14.20 -13.36
CA PHE A 78 -0.10 -14.11 -13.41
C PHE A 78 -0.76 -15.47 -13.13
N GLN A 79 -0.27 -16.54 -13.75
CA GLN A 79 -0.78 -17.88 -13.52
C GLN A 79 -0.53 -18.36 -12.09
N ASP A 80 0.67 -18.13 -11.55
CA ASP A 80 1.03 -18.56 -10.19
C ASP A 80 0.18 -17.86 -9.13
N LEU A 81 -0.10 -16.56 -9.31
CA LEU A 81 -0.98 -15.79 -8.44
C LEU A 81 -2.44 -16.21 -8.57
N THR A 82 -2.92 -16.46 -9.79
CA THR A 82 -4.31 -16.89 -10.05
C THR A 82 -4.60 -18.28 -9.48
N LEU A 83 -3.61 -19.17 -9.51
CA LEU A 83 -3.72 -20.52 -8.98
C LEU A 83 -3.35 -20.61 -7.49
N HIS A 84 -3.08 -19.48 -6.83
CA HIS A 84 -2.65 -19.43 -5.42
C HIS A 84 -1.50 -20.38 -5.10
N LYS A 85 -0.54 -20.54 -6.03
CA LYS A 85 0.62 -21.40 -5.80
C LYS A 85 1.49 -20.82 -4.68
N PRO A 86 2.20 -21.67 -3.91
CA PRO A 86 3.21 -21.20 -2.97
C PRO A 86 4.30 -20.45 -3.74
N THR A 87 4.28 -19.12 -3.67
CA THR A 87 5.29 -18.26 -4.29
C THR A 87 6.46 -18.08 -3.33
N LYS A 88 7.67 -17.84 -3.88
CA LYS A 88 8.82 -17.46 -3.04
C LYS A 88 8.44 -16.18 -2.29
N VAL A 89 8.42 -16.27 -0.95
CA VAL A 89 8.16 -15.13 -0.08
C VAL A 89 9.26 -14.10 -0.34
N THR A 90 8.91 -13.07 -1.09
CA THR A 90 9.78 -11.92 -1.30
C THR A 90 9.50 -10.95 -0.16
N PRO A 91 10.51 -10.47 0.57
CA PRO A 91 10.27 -9.51 1.65
C PRO A 91 9.54 -8.28 1.10
N LEU A 92 8.55 -7.80 1.87
CA LEU A 92 7.86 -6.55 1.54
C LEU A 92 8.85 -5.37 1.57
N ARG A 93 8.46 -4.22 1.00
CA ARG A 93 9.28 -2.99 1.14
C ARG A 93 9.33 -2.65 2.63
N THR A 94 10.51 -2.27 3.11
CA THR A 94 10.78 -1.82 4.48
C THR A 94 11.23 -0.37 4.42
N PRO A 95 10.34 0.57 4.06
CA PRO A 95 10.72 1.96 3.93
C PRO A 95 11.22 2.48 5.27
N LYS A 96 12.31 3.28 5.25
CA LYS A 96 12.93 3.88 6.44
C LYS A 96 12.12 5.07 6.98
N VAL A 97 10.81 4.94 7.01
CA VAL A 97 9.89 5.92 7.58
C VAL A 97 9.06 5.23 8.66
N PRO A 98 8.71 5.93 9.76
CA PRO A 98 7.83 5.37 10.77
C PRO A 98 6.50 4.96 10.13
N GLN A 99 6.09 3.72 10.36
CA GLN A 99 4.77 3.23 10.00
C GLN A 99 3.92 3.27 11.26
N LEU A 100 2.80 3.97 11.21
CA LEU A 100 1.89 4.12 12.35
C LEU A 100 0.54 3.51 12.03
N ILE A 101 -0.01 2.77 12.99
CA ILE A 101 -1.39 2.29 12.96
C ILE A 101 -2.20 3.19 13.88
N TYR A 102 -3.16 3.93 13.33
CA TYR A 102 -4.00 4.82 14.12
C TYR A 102 -5.26 4.11 14.61
N THR A 103 -5.63 4.35 15.85
CA THR A 103 -6.90 3.94 16.45
C THR A 103 -7.63 5.20 16.92
N ALA A 104 -8.86 5.38 16.44
CA ALA A 104 -9.68 6.54 16.75
C ALA A 104 -11.01 6.08 17.35
N GLY A 105 -11.34 6.60 18.53
CA GLY A 105 -12.54 6.27 19.27
C GLY A 105 -12.56 4.84 19.80
N GLY A 106 -13.75 4.23 19.79
CA GLY A 106 -13.98 2.88 20.30
C GLY A 106 -15.09 2.84 21.35
N TYR A 107 -15.38 1.65 21.88
CA TYR A 107 -16.42 1.45 22.88
C TYR A 107 -15.90 0.65 24.07
N PHE A 108 -16.01 1.23 25.26
CA PHE A 108 -15.76 0.55 26.52
C PHE A 108 -16.75 1.05 27.57
N ARG A 109 -17.91 0.38 27.68
CA ARG A 109 -19.11 0.79 28.45
C ARG A 109 -19.78 2.09 27.96
N GLN A 110 -19.01 2.98 27.34
CA GLN A 110 -19.42 4.17 26.64
C GLN A 110 -18.48 4.39 25.43
N SER A 111 -18.86 5.25 24.49
CA SER A 111 -17.99 5.66 23.40
C SER A 111 -16.76 6.41 23.94
N LEU A 112 -15.61 6.21 23.30
CA LEU A 112 -14.33 6.81 23.69
C LEU A 112 -13.94 7.94 22.73
N SER A 113 -13.22 8.94 23.24
CA SER A 113 -12.59 10.03 22.47
C SER A 113 -11.15 9.73 22.07
N TYR A 114 -10.66 8.54 22.39
CA TYR A 114 -9.23 8.25 22.36
C TYR A 114 -8.71 8.24 20.93
N LEU A 115 -7.63 8.98 20.68
CA LEU A 115 -6.86 8.90 19.45
C LEU A 115 -5.44 8.46 19.81
N GLU A 116 -5.03 7.32 19.26
CA GLU A 116 -3.75 6.70 19.59
C GLU A 116 -3.09 6.21 18.31
N ALA A 117 -1.76 6.19 18.30
CA ALA A 117 -0.97 5.64 17.21
C ALA A 117 -0.03 4.56 17.74
N PHE A 118 -0.04 3.40 17.11
CA PHE A 118 0.87 2.30 17.42
C PHE A 118 2.01 2.27 16.39
N GLU A 119 3.25 2.25 16.87
CA GLU A 119 4.44 2.08 16.04
C GLU A 119 4.90 0.60 16.09
N PRO A 120 4.68 -0.21 15.03
CA PRO A 120 4.98 -1.63 15.05
C PRO A 120 6.47 -1.96 15.22
N CYS A 121 7.36 -1.05 14.81
CA CYS A 121 8.81 -1.26 14.91
C CYS A 121 9.32 -1.21 16.36
N SER A 122 8.80 -0.30 17.18
CA SER A 122 9.16 -0.20 18.60
C SER A 122 8.18 -0.94 19.51
N GLY A 123 6.99 -1.28 19.01
CA GLY A 123 5.91 -1.85 19.82
C GLY A 123 5.29 -0.84 20.79
N ALA A 124 5.52 0.45 20.58
CA ALA A 124 5.05 1.51 21.47
C ALA A 124 3.72 2.12 21.00
N TRP A 125 2.90 2.53 21.98
CA TRP A 125 1.71 3.34 21.76
C TRP A 125 2.01 4.81 22.06
N LEU A 126 1.57 5.68 21.16
CA LEU A 126 1.63 7.12 21.28
C LEU A 126 0.21 7.65 21.50
N ARG A 127 -0.02 8.36 22.61
CA ARG A 127 -1.28 9.07 22.84
C ARG A 127 -1.30 10.37 22.05
N LEU A 128 -2.34 10.58 21.26
CA LEU A 128 -2.57 11.79 20.47
C LEU A 128 -3.66 12.65 21.11
N ALA A 129 -3.95 13.79 20.49
CA ALA A 129 -5.06 14.64 20.88
C ALA A 129 -6.39 13.91 20.66
N ASP A 130 -7.23 13.89 21.69
CA ASP A 130 -8.54 13.26 21.64
C ASP A 130 -9.43 13.82 20.52
N LEU A 131 -10.32 12.97 20.00
CA LEU A 131 -11.42 13.36 19.12
C LEU A 131 -12.31 14.38 19.84
N GLN A 132 -12.89 15.33 19.08
CA GLN A 132 -13.74 16.36 19.68
C GLN A 132 -14.98 15.77 20.38
N VAL A 133 -15.50 14.65 19.86
CA VAL A 133 -16.64 13.94 20.43
C VAL A 133 -16.33 12.44 20.53
N PRO A 134 -16.58 11.81 21.69
CA PRO A 134 -16.44 10.36 21.83
C PRO A 134 -17.32 9.61 20.83
N ARG A 135 -16.75 8.64 20.12
CA ARG A 135 -17.48 7.92 19.07
C ARG A 135 -17.03 6.47 18.90
N SER A 136 -17.96 5.61 18.51
CA SER A 136 -17.74 4.22 18.12
C SER A 136 -18.41 3.90 16.79
N GLY A 137 -17.93 2.87 16.09
CA GLY A 137 -18.45 2.51 14.76
C GLY A 137 -18.24 3.57 13.69
N LEU A 138 -17.19 4.40 13.84
CA LEU A 138 -16.78 5.40 12.85
C LEU A 138 -16.10 4.75 11.64
N ALA A 139 -16.04 5.48 10.54
CA ALA A 139 -15.14 5.19 9.43
C ALA A 139 -13.91 6.10 9.53
N ALA A 140 -12.76 5.64 9.02
CA ALA A 140 -11.56 6.45 8.92
C ALA A 140 -10.88 6.31 7.56
N CYS A 141 -10.28 7.38 7.06
CA CYS A 141 -9.49 7.35 5.82
C CYS A 141 -8.33 8.34 5.88
N VAL A 142 -7.31 8.11 5.04
CA VAL A 142 -6.20 9.05 4.87
C VAL A 142 -6.32 9.69 3.49
N ILE A 143 -6.39 11.03 3.46
CA ILE A 143 -6.44 11.81 2.23
C ILE A 143 -5.35 12.87 2.31
N SER A 144 -4.46 12.91 1.32
CA SER A 144 -3.38 13.90 1.23
C SER A 144 -2.50 14.02 2.50
N GLY A 145 -2.27 12.89 3.18
CA GLY A 145 -1.45 12.85 4.40
C GLY A 145 -2.18 13.24 5.68
N LEU A 146 -3.48 13.49 5.62
CA LEU A 146 -4.33 13.78 6.78
C LEU A 146 -5.22 12.57 7.06
N LEU A 147 -5.32 12.18 8.34
CA LEU A 147 -6.25 11.15 8.82
C LEU A 147 -7.58 11.81 9.16
N TYR A 148 -8.66 11.28 8.61
CA TYR A 148 -10.02 11.72 8.87
C TYR A 148 -10.80 10.64 9.59
N ALA A 149 -11.57 11.02 10.60
CA ALA A 149 -12.53 10.18 11.30
C ALA A 149 -13.95 10.71 11.07
N VAL A 150 -14.80 9.89 10.45
CA VAL A 150 -16.12 10.30 9.96
C VAL A 150 -17.21 9.47 10.60
N GLY A 151 -18.26 10.14 11.07
CA GLY A 151 -19.48 9.50 11.53
C GLY A 151 -19.33 8.78 12.88
N GLY A 152 -20.14 7.73 13.06
CA GLY A 152 -20.17 6.90 14.26
C GLY A 152 -21.28 7.31 15.24
N ARG A 153 -21.25 6.70 16.44
CA ARG A 153 -22.21 6.97 17.52
C ARG A 153 -21.51 7.35 18.81
N ASN A 154 -22.03 8.36 19.48
CA ASN A 154 -21.70 8.66 20.86
C ASN A 154 -22.71 7.97 21.77
N ASN A 155 -22.31 6.82 22.32
CA ASN A 155 -23.13 6.07 23.27
C ASN A 155 -22.64 6.39 24.68
N ALA A 156 -23.50 7.00 25.49
CA ALA A 156 -23.20 7.35 26.87
C ALA A 156 -24.31 6.86 27.80
N PRO A 157 -24.05 6.72 29.12
CA PRO A 157 -25.05 6.23 30.07
C PRO A 157 -26.32 7.09 30.14
N ASP A 158 -26.21 8.38 29.81
CA ASP A 158 -27.26 9.39 29.81
C ASP A 158 -28.01 9.51 28.47
N GLY A 159 -27.51 8.88 27.40
CA GLY A 159 -28.16 8.85 26.10
C GLY A 159 -27.24 8.48 24.95
N ASN A 160 -27.85 8.06 23.84
CA ASN A 160 -27.13 7.77 22.60
C ASN A 160 -27.44 8.85 21.57
N MET A 161 -26.41 9.35 20.90
CA MET A 161 -26.54 10.28 19.78
C MET A 161 -25.70 9.82 18.60
N ASP A 162 -26.25 9.92 17.39
CA ASP A 162 -25.46 9.75 16.18
C ASP A 162 -24.48 10.94 16.06
N SER A 163 -23.20 10.63 15.86
CA SER A 163 -22.18 11.67 15.61
C SER A 163 -22.06 11.86 14.10
N ASN A 164 -22.57 12.98 13.58
CA ASN A 164 -22.37 13.39 12.19
C ASN A 164 -21.09 14.22 11.99
N MET A 165 -20.25 14.34 13.02
CA MET A 165 -19.04 15.17 12.99
C MET A 165 -17.91 14.53 12.17
N LEU A 166 -17.07 15.40 11.61
CA LEU A 166 -15.82 15.09 10.95
C LEU A 166 -14.68 15.60 11.85
N ASP A 167 -13.80 14.69 12.25
CA ASP A 167 -12.50 15.02 12.85
C ASP A 167 -11.39 14.82 11.81
#